data_AF-A0A350MNK2-F1
#
_entry.id   AF-A0A350MNK2-F1
#
_cell.length_a   1.000
_cell.length_b   1.000
_cell.length_c   1.000
_cell.angle_alpha   90.00
_cell.angle_beta   90.00
_cell.angle_gamma   90.00
#
_symmetry.space_group_name_H-M   'P 1'
#
loop_
_entity.id
_entity.type
_entity.pdbx_description
1 polymer ?
#
loop_
_entity_poly.entity_id
_entity_poly.type
_entity_poly.pdbx_seq_one_letter_code
_entity_poly.pdbx_strand_id
1 'polypeptide(L)'
;MIPMMEKTRNRYNPSVVPHPGLTLEDFLEDRAMSQKELSDRTGLSTKAINELIKGKTLMRRDTAELLEPIFGLPASFWLDKVNRYQEYLSVIKKSEVSEEQASFINLFPIKEAIKKELFPVVDLKNNQEVHSAFLNFFNVSGVEQWKTMWCGSDLCFRKSEVFEQNFFATSLWIRAAEIEAVEISCNPVDLEGLRELLPRFRKMTVMTELDKIKNELRSLLSSVGVAFVVLPELKGCVASGVTKWFKNKVMLLLSNRHKTNDSFWFSFFHEIGHILLHGKKEVFVDIISSEEREMSEQEREADSFALNTLIDKKSWSKYINSQGYRKQEAITAFANELGIAKGIIAGRLQKEFNLWHMQYLHKLKIQYK
;
A
#
# COMPACT_ATOMS: atom_id res chain seq x y z
N MET A 1 -24.29 -18.66 -5.03
CA MET A 1 -23.08 -19.29 -5.58
C MET A 1 -23.26 -19.37 -7.10
N ILE A 2 -22.70 -18.41 -7.83
CA ILE A 2 -22.77 -18.36 -9.30
C ILE A 2 -21.35 -18.68 -9.79
N PRO A 3 -21.13 -19.70 -10.64
CA PRO A 3 -19.80 -20.00 -11.14
C PRO A 3 -19.41 -18.93 -12.17
N MET A 4 -18.37 -18.16 -11.88
CA MET A 4 -17.68 -17.37 -12.91
C MET A 4 -16.98 -18.35 -13.84
N MET A 5 -17.57 -18.58 -15.01
CA MET A 5 -16.84 -19.14 -16.15
C MET A 5 -15.64 -18.24 -16.45
N GLU A 6 -14.43 -18.75 -16.24
CA GLU A 6 -13.22 -18.24 -16.86
C GLU A 6 -13.40 -18.33 -18.38
N LYS A 7 -13.86 -17.24 -19.01
CA LYS A 7 -13.61 -17.04 -20.43
C LYS A 7 -12.12 -16.82 -20.57
N THR A 8 -11.39 -17.87 -20.92
CA THR A 8 -10.04 -17.77 -21.47
C THR A 8 -10.12 -16.83 -22.67
N ARG A 9 -9.82 -15.55 -22.46
CA ARG A 9 -9.67 -14.59 -23.55
C ARG A 9 -8.40 -15.02 -24.27
N ASN A 10 -8.55 -15.78 -25.36
CA ASN A 10 -7.50 -15.97 -26.35
C ASN A 10 -7.11 -14.57 -26.84
N ARG A 11 -6.13 -13.94 -26.19
CA ARG A 11 -5.61 -12.65 -26.63
C ARG A 11 -4.83 -12.93 -27.91
N TYR A 12 -5.37 -12.49 -29.04
CA TYR A 12 -4.67 -12.49 -30.31
C TYR A 12 -3.36 -11.72 -30.11
N ASN A 13 -2.24 -12.42 -30.06
CA ASN A 13 -0.90 -11.85 -29.89
C ASN A 13 -0.06 -12.23 -31.11
N PRO A 14 -0.21 -11.51 -32.24
CA PRO A 14 0.51 -11.82 -33.47
C PRO A 14 2.02 -11.65 -33.25
N SER A 15 2.82 -12.58 -33.77
CA SER A 15 4.29 -12.54 -33.69
C SER A 15 4.89 -11.35 -34.45
N VAL A 16 4.17 -10.86 -35.47
CA VAL A 16 4.52 -9.68 -36.25
C VAL A 16 3.25 -8.91 -36.60
N VAL A 17 3.25 -7.59 -36.38
CA VAL A 17 2.22 -6.68 -36.91
C VAL A 17 2.87 -5.79 -37.98
N PRO A 18 2.42 -5.82 -39.24
CA PRO A 18 2.98 -4.97 -40.28
C PRO A 18 2.74 -3.49 -39.97
N HIS A 19 3.73 -2.66 -40.28
CA HIS A 19 3.61 -1.21 -40.16
C HIS A 19 2.47 -0.71 -41.09
N PRO A 20 1.59 0.22 -40.64
CA PRO A 20 0.46 0.73 -41.45
C PRO A 20 0.89 1.34 -42.80
N GLY A 21 2.13 1.84 -42.88
CA GLY A 21 2.76 2.34 -44.09
C GLY A 21 2.98 1.29 -45.19
N LEU A 22 3.18 0.01 -44.82
CA LEU A 22 3.22 -1.09 -45.80
C LEU A 22 1.85 -1.29 -46.44
N THR A 23 0.77 -1.21 -45.65
CA THR A 23 -0.59 -1.25 -46.19
C THR A 23 -0.83 -0.09 -47.16
N LEU A 24 -0.34 1.12 -46.84
CA LEU A 24 -0.45 2.25 -47.77
C LEU A 24 0.33 2.00 -49.08
N GLU A 25 1.51 1.37 -49.00
CA GLU A 25 2.31 0.97 -50.16
C GLU A 25 1.56 -0.05 -51.03
N ASP A 26 0.98 -1.10 -50.43
CA ASP A 26 0.15 -2.10 -51.12
C ASP A 26 -1.00 -1.44 -51.90
N PHE A 27 -1.72 -0.49 -51.26
CA PHE A 27 -2.82 0.23 -51.92
C PHE A 27 -2.39 1.14 -53.07
N LEU A 28 -1.15 1.66 -53.02
CA LEU A 28 -0.58 2.44 -54.12
C LEU A 28 -0.24 1.52 -55.30
N GLU A 29 0.32 0.34 -55.03
CA GLU A 29 0.64 -0.67 -56.05
C GLU A 29 -0.64 -1.21 -56.72
N ASP A 30 -1.65 -1.61 -55.94
CA ASP A 30 -2.94 -2.13 -56.43
C ASP A 30 -3.66 -1.15 -57.36
N ARG A 31 -3.44 0.15 -57.17
CA ARG A 31 -4.05 1.23 -57.96
C ARG A 31 -3.12 1.82 -59.02
N ALA A 32 -1.91 1.27 -59.18
CA ALA A 32 -0.86 1.82 -60.02
C ALA A 32 -0.62 3.33 -59.79
N MET A 33 -0.75 3.77 -58.54
CA MET A 33 -0.67 5.17 -58.12
C MET A 33 0.73 5.46 -57.56
N SER A 34 1.38 6.52 -58.04
CA SER A 34 2.69 6.92 -57.51
C SER A 34 2.57 7.70 -56.18
N GLN A 35 3.62 7.71 -55.36
CA GLN A 35 3.67 8.57 -54.15
C GLN A 35 3.56 10.07 -54.50
N LYS A 36 4.02 10.48 -55.70
CA LYS A 36 3.86 11.85 -56.20
C LYS A 36 2.40 12.15 -56.53
N GLU A 37 1.70 11.21 -57.13
CA GLU A 37 0.27 11.35 -57.40
C GLU A 37 -0.57 11.39 -56.11
N LEU A 38 -0.24 10.55 -55.12
CA LEU A 38 -0.89 10.61 -53.81
C LEU A 38 -0.62 11.96 -53.10
N SER A 39 0.58 12.50 -53.24
CA SER A 39 0.97 13.84 -52.76
C SER A 39 0.09 14.92 -53.38
N ASP A 40 -0.09 14.87 -54.71
CA ASP A 40 -0.93 15.83 -55.42
C ASP A 40 -2.43 15.70 -55.04
N ARG A 41 -2.91 14.49 -54.74
CA ARG A 41 -4.32 14.23 -54.32
C ARG A 41 -4.61 14.63 -52.86
N THR A 42 -3.64 14.47 -51.97
CA THR A 42 -3.81 14.73 -50.52
C THR A 42 -3.37 16.12 -50.10
N GLY A 43 -2.56 16.81 -50.92
CA GLY A 43 -1.88 18.05 -50.54
C GLY A 43 -0.71 17.84 -49.56
N LEU A 44 -0.38 16.59 -49.21
CA LEU A 44 0.78 16.27 -48.38
C LEU A 44 2.04 16.27 -49.24
N SER A 45 3.18 16.65 -48.66
CA SER A 45 4.45 16.55 -49.40
C SER A 45 4.78 15.08 -49.71
N THR A 46 5.42 14.84 -50.85
CA THR A 46 5.91 13.50 -51.23
C THR A 46 6.87 12.93 -50.17
N LYS A 47 7.62 13.81 -49.47
CA LYS A 47 8.45 13.42 -48.33
C LYS A 47 7.64 12.86 -47.18
N ALA A 48 6.54 13.52 -46.80
CA ALA A 48 5.67 13.07 -45.71
C ALA A 48 5.04 11.71 -46.03
N ILE A 49 4.58 11.49 -47.27
CA ILE A 49 4.08 10.20 -47.73
C ILE A 49 5.17 9.11 -47.67
N ASN A 50 6.40 9.43 -48.09
CA ASN A 50 7.52 8.50 -47.99
C ASN A 50 7.85 8.13 -46.54
N GLU A 51 7.78 9.09 -45.61
CA GLU A 51 8.00 8.87 -44.18
C GLU A 51 6.89 8.03 -43.53
N LEU A 52 5.64 8.17 -43.98
CA LEU A 52 4.52 7.31 -43.58
C LEU A 52 4.72 5.88 -44.06
N ILE A 53 5.06 5.68 -45.34
CA ILE A 53 5.30 4.35 -45.93
C ILE A 53 6.45 3.64 -45.21
N LYS A 54 7.58 4.32 -45.03
CA LYS A 54 8.77 3.80 -44.32
C LYS A 54 8.58 3.64 -42.80
N GLY A 55 7.45 4.07 -42.26
CA GLY A 55 7.15 4.03 -40.83
C GLY A 55 8.04 4.88 -39.93
N LYS A 56 8.59 5.96 -40.49
CA LYS A 56 9.27 7.01 -39.72
C LYS A 56 8.27 7.95 -39.03
N THR A 57 7.07 8.07 -39.57
CA THR A 57 5.99 8.88 -39.00
C THR A 57 4.73 8.04 -38.89
N LEU A 58 4.00 8.24 -37.78
CA LEU A 58 2.71 7.60 -37.56
C LEU A 58 1.61 8.37 -38.29
N MET A 59 0.73 7.64 -38.95
CA MET A 59 -0.46 8.23 -39.56
C MET A 59 -1.37 8.80 -38.48
N ARG A 60 -1.72 10.07 -38.61
CA ARG A 60 -2.63 10.81 -37.73
C ARG A 60 -4.04 10.81 -38.33
N ARG A 61 -5.04 11.23 -37.53
CA ARG A 61 -6.45 11.27 -37.94
C ARG A 61 -6.67 12.12 -39.19
N ASP A 62 -6.11 13.32 -39.21
CA ASP A 62 -6.14 14.23 -40.36
C ASP A 62 -5.60 13.58 -41.64
N THR A 63 -4.50 12.83 -41.54
CA THR A 63 -3.91 12.09 -42.65
C THR A 63 -4.84 10.96 -43.09
N ALA A 64 -5.42 10.20 -42.16
CA ALA A 64 -6.35 9.11 -42.46
C ALA A 64 -7.63 9.61 -43.15
N GLU A 65 -8.15 10.79 -42.76
CA GLU A 65 -9.30 11.44 -43.38
C GLU A 65 -9.00 11.87 -44.83
N LEU A 66 -7.77 12.35 -45.13
CA LEU A 66 -7.35 12.65 -46.51
C LEU A 66 -7.30 11.39 -47.40
N LEU A 67 -7.05 10.22 -46.81
CA LEU A 67 -6.99 8.95 -47.53
C LEU A 67 -8.38 8.36 -47.84
N GLU A 68 -9.42 8.73 -47.08
CA GLU A 68 -10.79 8.21 -47.26
C GLU A 68 -11.34 8.40 -48.68
N PRO A 69 -11.41 9.63 -49.24
CA PRO A 69 -11.95 9.83 -50.58
C PRO A 69 -11.06 9.22 -51.67
N ILE A 70 -9.77 9.00 -51.37
CA ILE A 70 -8.82 8.44 -52.32
C ILE A 70 -9.01 6.93 -52.41
N PHE A 71 -9.01 6.22 -51.28
CA PHE A 71 -9.04 4.76 -51.26
C PHE A 71 -10.43 4.16 -51.01
N GLY A 72 -11.45 4.98 -50.70
CA GLY A 72 -12.81 4.50 -50.43
C GLY A 72 -12.92 3.68 -49.14
N LEU A 73 -11.94 3.81 -48.24
CA LEU A 73 -11.91 3.15 -46.94
C LEU A 73 -12.02 4.20 -45.84
N PRO A 74 -12.81 3.96 -44.78
CA PRO A 74 -12.94 4.92 -43.70
C PRO A 74 -11.61 5.12 -42.96
N ALA A 75 -11.40 6.31 -42.39
CA ALA A 75 -10.21 6.71 -41.64
C ALA A 75 -9.99 5.78 -40.45
N SER A 76 -11.07 5.23 -39.89
CA SER A 76 -11.02 4.21 -38.84
C SER A 76 -10.24 2.97 -39.26
N PHE A 77 -10.31 2.54 -40.54
CA PHE A 77 -9.53 1.40 -41.04
C PHE A 77 -8.03 1.64 -40.87
N TRP A 78 -7.56 2.83 -41.25
CA TRP A 78 -6.15 3.21 -41.16
C TRP A 78 -5.72 3.41 -39.70
N LEU A 79 -6.55 4.07 -38.89
CA LEU A 79 -6.28 4.28 -37.47
C LEU A 79 -6.23 2.95 -36.70
N ASP A 80 -7.07 1.98 -37.03
CA ASP A 80 -7.03 0.64 -36.41
C ASP A 80 -5.71 -0.08 -36.70
N LYS A 81 -5.14 0.09 -37.90
CA LYS A 81 -3.81 -0.46 -38.24
C LYS A 81 -2.70 0.23 -37.44
N VAL A 82 -2.75 1.55 -37.30
CA VAL A 82 -1.83 2.32 -36.46
C VAL A 82 -1.90 1.85 -35.01
N ASN A 83 -3.11 1.73 -34.46
CA ASN A 83 -3.33 1.29 -33.09
C ASN A 83 -2.75 -0.10 -32.83
N ARG A 84 -3.05 -1.09 -33.71
CA ARG A 84 -2.50 -2.45 -33.58
C ARG A 84 -0.98 -2.48 -33.64
N TYR A 85 -0.38 -1.68 -34.53
CA TYR A 85 1.07 -1.59 -34.64
C TYR A 85 1.71 -0.94 -33.41
N GLN A 86 1.10 0.11 -32.87
CA GLN A 86 1.54 0.75 -31.63
C GLN A 86 1.41 -0.17 -30.42
N GLU A 87 0.32 -0.93 -30.32
CA GLU A 87 0.14 -1.97 -29.29
C GLU A 87 1.27 -3.00 -29.38
N TYR A 88 1.55 -3.52 -30.57
CA TYR A 88 2.66 -4.44 -30.82
C TYR A 88 4.02 -3.88 -30.40
N LEU A 89 4.34 -2.64 -30.82
CA LEU A 89 5.57 -1.98 -30.39
C LEU A 89 5.63 -1.73 -28.88
N SER A 90 4.48 -1.45 -28.25
CA SER A 90 4.41 -1.26 -26.80
C SER A 90 4.67 -2.57 -26.05
N VAL A 91 4.23 -3.71 -26.58
CA VAL A 91 4.53 -5.03 -26.05
C VAL A 91 6.02 -5.30 -26.17
N ILE A 92 6.63 -5.06 -27.34
CA ILE A 92 8.06 -5.26 -27.57
C ILE A 92 8.91 -4.36 -26.66
N LYS A 93 8.60 -3.07 -26.57
CA LYS A 93 9.33 -2.13 -25.70
C LYS A 93 9.15 -2.41 -24.22
N LYS A 94 8.00 -2.95 -23.83
CA LYS A 94 7.76 -3.39 -22.44
C LYS A 94 8.52 -4.66 -22.09
N SER A 95 9.14 -5.38 -23.03
CA SER A 95 9.73 -6.71 -22.76
C SER A 95 11.05 -6.68 -21.99
N GLU A 96 11.71 -5.54 -21.84
CA GLU A 96 13.02 -5.45 -21.20
C GLU A 96 12.94 -4.60 -19.93
N VAL A 97 12.70 -5.25 -18.79
CA VAL A 97 13.05 -4.69 -17.48
C VAL A 97 14.56 -4.56 -17.44
N SER A 98 15.08 -3.37 -17.14
CA SER A 98 16.53 -3.22 -16.99
C SER A 98 17.03 -3.99 -15.77
N GLU A 99 18.30 -4.42 -15.79
CA GLU A 99 18.93 -5.09 -14.65
C GLU A 99 18.89 -4.22 -13.38
N GLU A 100 19.00 -2.90 -13.54
CA GLU A 100 18.86 -1.92 -12.46
C GLU A 100 17.46 -1.93 -11.84
N GLN A 101 16.40 -1.93 -12.66
CA GLN A 101 15.01 -1.99 -12.18
C GLN A 101 14.73 -3.31 -11.46
N ALA A 102 15.19 -4.43 -12.01
CA ALA A 102 15.05 -5.74 -11.39
C ALA A 102 15.79 -5.79 -10.04
N SER A 103 17.03 -5.28 -9.99
CA SER A 103 17.85 -5.22 -8.78
C SER A 103 17.20 -4.35 -7.70
N PHE A 104 16.62 -3.22 -8.08
CA PHE A 104 15.88 -2.36 -7.16
C PHE A 104 14.67 -3.07 -6.55
N ILE A 105 13.85 -3.74 -7.38
CA ILE A 105 12.66 -4.45 -6.91
C ILE A 105 13.04 -5.62 -5.99
N ASN A 106 14.20 -6.24 -6.19
CA ASN A 106 14.71 -7.30 -5.31
C ASN A 106 15.06 -6.84 -3.89
N LEU A 107 15.11 -5.53 -3.62
CA LEU A 107 15.27 -4.99 -2.27
C LEU A 107 14.00 -5.18 -1.41
N PHE A 108 12.86 -5.44 -2.04
CA PHE A 108 11.59 -5.65 -1.36
C PHE A 108 11.39 -7.13 -0.97
N PRO A 109 10.75 -7.42 0.18
CA PRO A 109 10.47 -8.79 0.59
C PRO A 109 9.26 -9.41 -0.16
N ILE A 110 9.21 -9.32 -1.49
CA ILE A 110 8.07 -9.74 -2.32
C ILE A 110 7.71 -11.21 -2.12
N LYS A 111 8.70 -12.10 -2.08
CA LYS A 111 8.48 -13.53 -1.85
C LYS A 111 7.73 -13.80 -0.54
N GLU A 112 8.09 -13.08 0.52
CA GLU A 112 7.42 -13.21 1.81
C GLU A 112 6.02 -12.59 1.77
N ALA A 113 5.89 -11.42 1.12
CA ALA A 113 4.62 -10.75 0.95
C ALA A 113 3.59 -11.62 0.21
N ILE A 114 4.00 -12.32 -0.86
CA ILE A 114 3.15 -13.29 -1.56
C ILE A 114 2.71 -14.41 -0.62
N LYS A 115 3.64 -14.99 0.14
CA LYS A 115 3.33 -16.07 1.11
C LYS A 115 2.33 -15.64 2.18
N LYS A 116 2.32 -14.36 2.53
CA LYS A 116 1.42 -13.75 3.52
C LYS A 116 0.18 -13.11 2.89
N GLU A 117 -0.04 -13.30 1.59
CA GLU A 117 -1.17 -12.75 0.84
C GLU A 117 -1.22 -11.21 0.82
N LEU A 118 -0.07 -10.56 1.04
CA LEU A 118 0.10 -9.10 1.02
C LEU A 118 0.50 -8.55 -0.36
N PHE A 119 0.83 -9.43 -1.29
CA PHE A 119 1.25 -9.08 -2.64
C PHE A 119 0.69 -10.10 -3.66
N PRO A 120 0.33 -9.70 -4.89
CA PRO A 120 -0.18 -10.61 -5.91
C PRO A 120 0.77 -11.77 -6.21
N VAL A 121 0.22 -12.96 -6.44
CA VAL A 121 1.00 -14.13 -6.85
C VAL A 121 1.56 -13.90 -8.26
N VAL A 122 2.88 -14.04 -8.41
CA VAL A 122 3.62 -13.91 -9.68
C VAL A 122 4.74 -14.94 -9.78
N ASP A 123 5.16 -15.29 -11.00
CA ASP A 123 6.41 -16.02 -11.20
C ASP A 123 7.62 -15.11 -10.91
N LEU A 124 8.28 -15.34 -9.77
CA LEU A 124 9.47 -14.58 -9.35
C LEU A 124 10.67 -14.73 -10.29
N LYS A 125 10.68 -15.72 -11.19
CA LYS A 125 11.73 -15.86 -12.21
C LYS A 125 11.47 -14.98 -13.43
N ASN A 126 10.25 -14.48 -13.59
CA ASN A 126 9.85 -13.63 -14.70
C ASN A 126 9.93 -12.16 -14.28
N ASN A 127 11.09 -11.53 -14.51
CA ASN A 127 11.33 -10.13 -14.13
C ASN A 127 10.25 -9.17 -14.67
N GLN A 128 9.72 -9.42 -15.87
CA GLN A 128 8.68 -8.59 -16.47
C GLN A 128 7.36 -8.64 -15.71
N GLU A 129 6.98 -9.84 -15.26
CA GLU A 129 5.78 -10.07 -14.47
C GLU A 129 5.90 -9.45 -13.09
N VAL A 130 7.04 -9.67 -12.41
CA VAL A 130 7.35 -9.06 -11.11
C VAL A 130 7.32 -7.53 -11.20
N HIS A 131 7.98 -6.96 -12.22
CA HIS A 131 8.00 -5.51 -12.44
C HIS A 131 6.59 -4.95 -12.68
N SER A 132 5.80 -5.60 -13.54
CA SER A 132 4.42 -5.16 -13.81
C SER A 132 3.54 -5.24 -12.56
N ALA A 133 3.66 -6.32 -11.78
CA ALA A 133 2.92 -6.47 -10.52
C ALA A 133 3.35 -5.44 -9.48
N PHE A 134 4.65 -5.13 -9.39
CA PHE A 134 5.18 -4.10 -8.49
C PHE A 134 4.59 -2.72 -8.82
N LEU A 135 4.65 -2.31 -10.09
CA LEU A 135 4.10 -1.01 -10.53
C LEU A 135 2.59 -0.91 -10.27
N ASN A 136 1.84 -1.98 -10.58
CA ASN A 136 0.39 -2.03 -10.34
C ASN A 136 0.07 -2.00 -8.83
N PHE A 137 0.80 -2.77 -8.02
CA PHE A 137 0.60 -2.84 -6.58
C PHE A 137 0.80 -1.47 -5.93
N PHE A 138 1.89 -0.77 -6.26
CA PHE A 138 2.17 0.57 -5.75
C PHE A 138 1.43 1.69 -6.49
N ASN A 139 0.72 1.37 -7.58
CA ASN A 139 0.01 2.32 -8.44
C ASN A 139 0.91 3.46 -8.98
N VAL A 140 2.08 3.08 -9.52
CA VAL A 140 3.11 3.98 -10.05
C VAL A 140 3.45 3.63 -11.50
N SER A 141 3.85 4.62 -12.29
CA SER A 141 4.22 4.40 -13.71
C SER A 141 5.63 3.83 -13.90
N GLY A 142 6.45 3.82 -12.85
CA GLY A 142 7.85 3.37 -12.91
C GLY A 142 8.54 3.40 -11.55
N VAL A 143 9.70 2.76 -11.47
CA VAL A 143 10.56 2.73 -10.28
C VAL A 143 10.96 4.13 -9.83
N GLU A 144 11.29 5.04 -10.76
CA GLU A 144 11.66 6.41 -10.40
C GLU A 144 10.50 7.18 -9.77
N GLN A 145 9.27 6.99 -10.24
CA GLN A 145 8.10 7.60 -9.62
C GLN A 145 7.84 7.02 -8.23
N TRP A 146 8.10 5.73 -8.03
CA TRP A 146 8.07 5.13 -6.70
C TRP A 146 9.07 5.82 -5.77
N LYS A 147 10.34 5.99 -6.21
CA LYS A 147 11.38 6.67 -5.43
C LYS A 147 10.96 8.09 -5.08
N THR A 148 10.46 8.88 -6.03
CA THR A 148 9.99 10.25 -5.76
C THR A 148 8.86 10.29 -4.72
N MET A 149 7.87 9.41 -4.84
CA MET A 149 6.71 9.42 -3.94
C MET A 149 7.03 8.93 -2.53
N TRP A 150 7.85 7.89 -2.39
CA TRP A 150 8.09 7.23 -1.11
C TRP A 150 9.36 7.70 -0.41
N CYS A 151 10.41 8.05 -1.16
CA CYS A 151 11.69 8.48 -0.59
C CYS A 151 11.80 10.00 -0.40
N GLY A 152 10.91 10.79 -1.03
CA GLY A 152 11.07 12.24 -1.12
C GLY A 152 12.36 12.63 -1.85
N SER A 153 13.04 13.70 -1.40
CA SER A 153 14.34 14.12 -1.94
C SER A 153 15.46 13.18 -1.48
N ASP A 154 16.09 12.41 -2.40
CA ASP A 154 17.42 11.73 -2.46
C ASP A 154 18.20 11.30 -1.19
N LEU A 155 17.66 11.43 0.01
CA LEU A 155 18.33 11.19 1.30
C LEU A 155 18.06 9.78 1.85
N CYS A 156 17.03 9.08 1.36
CA CYS A 156 16.70 7.73 1.84
C CYS A 156 17.76 6.68 1.52
N PHE A 157 18.55 6.88 0.45
CA PHE A 157 19.57 5.94 -0.04
C PHE A 157 21.00 6.24 0.45
N ARG A 158 21.17 7.17 1.41
CA ARG A 158 22.49 7.49 2.01
C ARG A 158 22.68 6.87 3.40
N LYS A 159 21.82 5.93 3.78
CA LYS A 159 21.75 5.35 5.12
C LYS A 159 22.22 3.88 5.10
N SER A 160 22.32 3.25 6.28
CA SER A 160 22.83 1.88 6.41
C SER A 160 21.95 0.84 5.70
N GLU A 161 22.54 -0.29 5.30
CA GLU A 161 21.83 -1.39 4.61
C GLU A 161 20.61 -1.92 5.40
N VAL A 162 20.70 -1.91 6.74
CA VAL A 162 19.59 -2.29 7.63
C VAL A 162 18.44 -1.29 7.56
N PHE A 163 18.76 0.01 7.45
CA PHE A 163 17.75 1.06 7.31
C PHE A 163 16.99 0.91 5.99
N GLU A 164 17.70 0.64 4.90
CA GLU A 164 17.10 0.44 3.58
C GLU A 164 16.17 -0.77 3.56
N GLN A 165 16.62 -1.93 4.08
CA GLN A 165 15.77 -3.13 4.18
C GLN A 165 14.48 -2.86 4.97
N ASN A 166 14.57 -2.09 6.06
CA ASN A 166 13.40 -1.76 6.86
C ASN A 166 12.43 -0.85 6.11
N PHE A 167 12.93 0.07 5.29
CA PHE A 167 12.10 0.98 4.49
C PHE A 167 11.34 0.26 3.38
N PHE A 168 11.97 -0.64 2.63
CA PHE A 168 11.28 -1.39 1.57
C PHE A 168 10.22 -2.34 2.13
N ALA A 169 10.52 -3.03 3.23
CA ALA A 169 9.54 -3.89 3.91
C ALA A 169 8.36 -3.08 4.44
N THR A 170 8.61 -1.93 5.08
CA THR A 170 7.57 -1.11 5.68
C THR A 170 6.70 -0.44 4.62
N SER A 171 7.27 0.07 3.53
CA SER A 171 6.50 0.66 2.42
C SER A 171 5.60 -0.34 1.71
N LEU A 172 6.07 -1.58 1.48
CA LEU A 172 5.23 -2.66 0.96
C LEU A 172 4.07 -2.98 1.91
N TRP A 173 4.38 -3.10 3.20
CA TRP A 173 3.38 -3.41 4.23
C TRP A 173 2.29 -2.34 4.34
N ILE A 174 2.68 -1.06 4.33
CA ILE A 174 1.74 0.06 4.32
C ILE A 174 0.90 0.04 3.04
N ARG A 175 1.51 -0.20 1.87
CA ARG A 175 0.76 -0.24 0.61
C ARG A 175 -0.26 -1.37 0.59
N ALA A 176 0.07 -2.56 1.12
CA ALA A 176 -0.89 -3.64 1.29
C ALA A 176 -2.07 -3.20 2.17
N ALA A 177 -1.80 -2.48 3.27
CA ALA A 177 -2.84 -1.98 4.16
C ALA A 177 -3.73 -0.93 3.49
N GLU A 178 -3.15 -0.05 2.67
CA GLU A 178 -3.93 0.93 1.91
C GLU A 178 -4.91 0.27 0.94
N ILE A 179 -4.51 -0.83 0.31
CA ILE A 179 -5.39 -1.60 -0.58
C ILE A 179 -6.58 -2.14 0.20
N GLU A 180 -6.35 -2.79 1.36
CA GLU A 180 -7.44 -3.29 2.23
C GLU A 180 -8.31 -2.12 2.76
N ALA A 181 -7.70 -1.01 3.18
CA ALA A 181 -8.41 0.14 3.73
C ALA A 181 -9.33 0.83 2.71
N VAL A 182 -9.00 0.79 1.42
CA VAL A 182 -9.88 1.32 0.36
C VAL A 182 -11.18 0.52 0.28
N GLU A 183 -11.12 -0.81 0.41
CA GLU A 183 -12.27 -1.71 0.34
C GLU A 183 -13.20 -1.60 1.57
N ILE A 184 -12.66 -1.22 2.73
CA ILE A 184 -13.46 -1.04 3.95
C ILE A 184 -14.35 0.21 3.80
N SER A 185 -15.66 0.01 3.74
CA SER A 185 -16.63 1.10 3.73
C SER A 185 -16.73 1.75 5.12
N CYS A 186 -16.60 3.08 5.18
CA CYS A 186 -16.68 3.85 6.43
C CYS A 186 -17.61 5.05 6.26
N ASN A 187 -18.18 5.50 7.38
CA ASN A 187 -18.84 6.80 7.49
C ASN A 187 -17.84 7.96 7.36
N PRO A 188 -18.30 9.22 7.26
CA PRO A 188 -17.42 10.37 7.40
C PRO A 188 -16.63 10.33 8.72
N VAL A 189 -15.41 10.86 8.69
CA VAL A 189 -14.55 10.93 9.89
C VAL A 189 -15.22 11.75 10.98
N ASP A 190 -15.48 11.11 12.11
CA ASP A 190 -16.05 11.71 13.32
C ASP A 190 -15.10 11.52 14.50
N LEU A 191 -14.29 12.54 14.77
CA LEU A 191 -13.31 12.50 15.85
C LEU A 191 -13.96 12.54 17.24
N GLU A 192 -15.15 13.12 17.36
CA GLU A 192 -15.83 13.19 18.65
C GLU A 192 -16.49 11.86 18.96
N GLY A 193 -17.18 11.26 17.99
CA GLY A 193 -17.65 9.87 18.09
C GLY A 193 -16.51 8.89 18.38
N LEU A 194 -15.32 9.10 17.82
CA LEU A 194 -14.15 8.28 18.15
C LEU A 194 -13.73 8.42 19.62
N ARG A 195 -13.77 9.63 20.20
CA ARG A 195 -13.50 9.85 21.64
C ARG A 195 -14.54 9.16 22.52
N GLU A 196 -15.81 9.21 22.13
CA GLU A 196 -16.92 8.55 22.84
C GLU A 196 -16.78 7.02 22.86
N LEU A 197 -16.09 6.43 21.87
CA LEU A 197 -15.84 4.99 21.81
C LEU A 197 -14.67 4.51 22.70
N LEU A 198 -13.79 5.40 23.17
CA LEU A 198 -12.62 5.01 23.97
C LEU A 198 -12.97 4.16 25.21
N PRO A 199 -14.00 4.49 26.02
CA PRO A 199 -14.39 3.66 27.16
C PRO A 199 -14.82 2.25 26.76
N ARG A 200 -15.42 2.09 25.56
CA ARG A 200 -15.82 0.78 25.05
C ARG A 200 -14.59 -0.04 24.65
N PHE A 201 -13.65 0.54 23.89
CA PHE A 201 -12.38 -0.12 23.56
C PHE A 201 -11.61 -0.54 24.81
N ARG A 202 -11.60 0.30 25.85
CA ARG A 202 -10.93 0.00 27.11
C ARG A 202 -11.51 -1.23 27.80
N LYS A 203 -12.84 -1.38 27.80
CA LYS A 203 -13.53 -2.57 28.32
C LYS A 203 -13.25 -3.82 27.50
N MET A 204 -13.06 -3.70 26.18
CA MET A 204 -12.73 -4.83 25.31
C MET A 204 -11.36 -5.45 25.62
N THR A 205 -10.51 -4.78 26.42
CA THR A 205 -9.18 -5.31 26.74
C THR A 205 -9.19 -6.68 27.40
N VAL A 206 -10.27 -7.02 28.13
CA VAL A 206 -10.45 -8.31 28.81
C VAL A 206 -10.83 -9.46 27.87
N MET A 207 -11.21 -9.17 26.62
CA MET A 207 -11.55 -10.19 25.63
C MET A 207 -10.31 -11.00 25.24
N THR A 208 -10.51 -12.27 24.93
CA THR A 208 -9.41 -13.21 24.61
C THR A 208 -9.42 -13.71 23.17
N GLU A 209 -10.54 -13.58 22.46
CA GLU A 209 -10.72 -14.06 21.09
C GLU A 209 -10.40 -12.95 20.09
N LEU A 210 -9.24 -13.06 19.42
CA LEU A 210 -8.72 -12.02 18.54
C LEU A 210 -9.66 -11.70 17.37
N ASP A 211 -10.28 -12.71 16.77
CA ASP A 211 -11.20 -12.49 15.64
C ASP A 211 -12.45 -11.72 16.06
N LYS A 212 -12.99 -12.00 17.26
CA LYS A 212 -14.12 -11.22 17.81
C LYS A 212 -13.70 -9.78 18.09
N ILE A 213 -12.52 -9.58 18.69
CA ILE A 213 -11.96 -8.23 18.94
C ILE A 213 -11.83 -7.48 17.61
N LYS A 214 -11.18 -8.07 16.60
CA LYS A 214 -10.98 -7.45 15.29
C LYS A 214 -12.31 -7.08 14.62
N ASN A 215 -13.29 -7.97 14.64
CA ASN A 215 -14.59 -7.73 14.02
C ASN A 215 -15.35 -6.60 14.72
N GLU A 216 -15.35 -6.56 16.06
CA GLU A 216 -15.98 -5.49 16.81
C GLU A 216 -15.25 -4.15 16.62
N LEU A 217 -13.92 -4.14 16.64
CA LEU A 217 -13.12 -2.94 16.34
C LEU A 217 -13.39 -2.42 14.93
N ARG A 218 -13.41 -3.29 13.91
CA ARG A 218 -13.74 -2.89 12.52
C ARG A 218 -15.11 -2.25 12.44
N SER A 219 -16.12 -2.86 13.07
CA SER A 219 -17.48 -2.32 13.09
C SER A 219 -17.54 -0.93 13.73
N LEU A 220 -17.00 -0.79 14.94
CA LEU A 220 -17.04 0.47 15.69
C LEU A 220 -16.23 1.58 15.00
N LEU A 221 -15.02 1.27 14.55
CA LEU A 221 -14.15 2.25 13.90
C LEU A 221 -14.71 2.71 12.54
N SER A 222 -15.27 1.79 11.75
CA SER A 222 -15.87 2.15 10.46
C SER A 222 -17.06 3.12 10.62
N SER A 223 -17.79 3.02 11.74
CA SER A 223 -18.92 3.90 12.05
C SER A 223 -18.53 5.36 12.30
N VAL A 224 -17.26 5.62 12.64
CA VAL A 224 -16.67 6.95 12.89
C VAL A 224 -15.60 7.33 11.85
N GLY A 225 -15.59 6.63 10.71
CA GLY A 225 -14.71 6.97 9.58
C GLY A 225 -13.29 6.45 9.67
N VAL A 226 -13.02 5.45 10.52
CA VAL A 226 -11.71 4.81 10.66
C VAL A 226 -11.72 3.39 10.07
N ALA A 227 -10.94 3.15 9.03
CA ALA A 227 -10.70 1.84 8.44
C ALA A 227 -9.63 1.09 9.25
N PHE A 228 -10.05 0.10 10.02
CA PHE A 228 -9.16 -0.72 10.84
C PHE A 228 -8.63 -1.93 10.07
N VAL A 229 -7.30 -1.96 9.89
CA VAL A 229 -6.59 -2.99 9.13
C VAL A 229 -5.57 -3.67 10.04
N VAL A 230 -5.49 -5.00 9.96
CA VAL A 230 -4.50 -5.78 10.71
C VAL A 230 -3.80 -6.74 9.77
N LEU A 231 -2.52 -6.51 9.52
CA LEU A 231 -1.72 -7.31 8.59
C LEU A 231 -0.59 -8.07 9.28
N PRO A 232 -0.19 -9.24 8.74
CA PRO A 232 1.04 -9.88 9.16
C PRO A 232 2.27 -9.01 8.92
N GLU A 233 3.25 -9.07 9.83
CA GLU A 233 4.52 -8.37 9.63
C GLU A 233 5.29 -8.96 8.45
N LEU A 234 6.08 -8.13 7.77
CA LEU A 234 7.11 -8.57 6.83
C LEU A 234 8.47 -8.52 7.52
N LYS A 235 9.39 -9.43 7.16
CA LYS A 235 10.77 -9.35 7.66
C LYS A 235 11.38 -8.00 7.26
N GLY A 236 11.99 -7.32 8.24
CA GLY A 236 12.49 -5.95 8.09
C GLY A 236 11.46 -4.87 8.41
N CYS A 237 10.16 -5.17 8.46
CA CYS A 237 9.19 -4.19 8.92
C CYS A 237 9.37 -3.95 10.43
N VAL A 238 9.74 -2.73 10.79
CA VAL A 238 9.93 -2.32 12.20
C VAL A 238 8.69 -1.66 12.79
N ALA A 239 7.80 -1.17 11.94
CA ALA A 239 6.56 -0.51 12.36
C ALA A 239 5.62 -1.50 13.04
N SER A 240 5.05 -1.09 14.17
CA SER A 240 4.05 -1.88 14.91
C SER A 240 2.63 -1.43 14.62
N GLY A 241 2.46 -0.18 14.20
CA GLY A 241 1.24 0.42 13.70
C GLY A 241 1.56 1.59 12.78
N VAL A 242 0.57 2.00 11.98
CA VAL A 242 0.63 3.19 11.11
C VAL A 242 -0.76 3.81 11.03
N THR A 243 -0.81 5.13 11.15
CA THR A 243 -2.01 5.93 10.89
C THR A 243 -1.84 6.72 9.60
N LYS A 244 -2.81 6.62 8.67
CA LYS A 244 -2.80 7.36 7.40
C LYS A 244 -4.15 7.99 7.09
N TRP A 245 -4.16 9.28 6.85
CA TRP A 245 -5.38 10.00 6.44
C TRP A 245 -5.62 9.87 4.93
N PHE A 246 -6.83 9.47 4.57
CA PHE A 246 -7.36 9.61 3.21
C PHE A 246 -8.33 10.80 3.15
N LYS A 247 -8.85 11.09 1.95
CA LYS A 247 -9.79 12.21 1.74
C LYS A 247 -11.03 12.12 2.65
N ASN A 248 -11.61 10.92 2.78
CA ASN A 248 -12.91 10.70 3.43
C ASN A 248 -12.87 9.75 4.65
N LYS A 249 -11.73 9.12 4.94
CA LYS A 249 -11.57 8.14 6.03
C LYS A 249 -10.14 8.15 6.54
N VAL A 250 -9.89 7.53 7.69
CA VAL A 250 -8.54 7.35 8.25
C VAL A 250 -8.21 5.86 8.31
N MET A 251 -7.04 5.46 7.85
CA MET A 251 -6.51 4.11 8.06
C MET A 251 -5.85 4.02 9.43
N LEU A 252 -6.21 2.99 10.19
CA LEU A 252 -5.49 2.54 11.37
C LEU A 252 -4.97 1.13 11.07
N LEU A 253 -3.68 1.03 10.82
CA LEU A 253 -2.99 -0.23 10.56
C LEU A 253 -2.29 -0.69 11.83
N LEU A 254 -2.47 -1.96 12.20
CA LEU A 254 -1.65 -2.63 13.21
C LEU A 254 -0.98 -3.87 12.62
N SER A 255 0.22 -4.17 13.10
CA SER A 255 0.85 -5.46 12.87
C SER A 255 0.13 -6.55 13.67
N ASN A 256 0.02 -7.75 13.11
CA ASN A 256 -0.40 -8.92 13.89
C ASN A 256 0.74 -9.48 14.79
N ARG A 257 1.89 -8.78 14.84
CA ARG A 257 3.08 -9.15 15.63
C ARG A 257 2.76 -9.28 17.11
N HIS A 258 1.70 -8.60 17.57
CA HIS A 258 1.34 -8.52 18.98
C HIS A 258 1.05 -9.89 19.57
N LYS A 259 2.11 -10.49 20.12
CA LYS A 259 2.07 -11.78 20.79
C LYS A 259 1.20 -11.73 22.03
N THR A 260 0.95 -10.56 22.60
CA THR A 260 0.26 -10.38 23.87
C THR A 260 -0.70 -9.20 23.87
N ASN A 261 -1.76 -9.32 24.66
CA ASN A 261 -2.82 -8.33 24.76
C ASN A 261 -2.34 -6.93 25.20
N ASP A 262 -1.32 -6.84 26.06
CA ASP A 262 -0.73 -5.55 26.46
C ASP A 262 -0.09 -4.79 25.29
N SER A 263 0.71 -5.48 24.47
CA SER A 263 1.35 -4.87 23.31
C SER A 263 0.33 -4.49 22.24
N PHE A 264 -0.68 -5.35 22.01
CA PHE A 264 -1.76 -5.07 21.06
C PHE A 264 -2.53 -3.81 21.45
N TRP A 265 -3.06 -3.77 22.67
CA TRP A 265 -3.90 -2.66 23.11
C TRP A 265 -3.12 -1.37 23.28
N PHE A 266 -1.86 -1.44 23.74
CA PHE A 266 -1.00 -0.26 23.76
C PHE A 266 -0.84 0.34 22.35
N SER A 267 -0.48 -0.49 21.36
CA SER A 267 -0.28 -0.04 19.97
C SER A 267 -1.59 0.49 19.38
N PHE A 268 -2.71 -0.18 19.64
CA PHE A 268 -4.03 0.30 19.25
C PHE A 268 -4.35 1.70 19.79
N PHE A 269 -4.20 1.92 21.10
CA PHE A 269 -4.48 3.24 21.68
C PHE A 269 -3.46 4.31 21.28
N HIS A 270 -2.20 3.91 21.01
CA HIS A 270 -1.16 4.79 20.49
C HIS A 270 -1.56 5.33 19.10
N GLU A 271 -1.98 4.46 18.18
CA GLU A 271 -2.48 4.89 16.86
C GLU A 271 -3.74 5.76 16.96
N ILE A 272 -4.66 5.43 17.88
CA ILE A 272 -5.81 6.31 18.15
C ILE A 272 -5.36 7.68 18.66
N GLY A 273 -4.29 7.74 19.46
CA GLY A 273 -3.63 8.98 19.87
C GLY A 273 -3.20 9.82 18.67
N HIS A 274 -2.53 9.22 17.68
CA HIS A 274 -2.17 9.92 16.44
C HIS A 274 -3.39 10.50 15.71
N ILE A 275 -4.47 9.73 15.60
CA ILE A 275 -5.70 10.18 14.95
C ILE A 275 -6.31 11.38 15.69
N LEU A 276 -6.38 11.32 17.02
CA LEU A 276 -7.09 12.31 17.83
C LEU A 276 -6.28 13.58 18.14
N LEU A 277 -4.95 13.49 18.19
CA LEU A 277 -4.06 14.58 18.59
C LEU A 277 -3.39 15.28 17.39
N HIS A 278 -3.00 14.55 16.35
CA HIS A 278 -2.11 15.08 15.31
C HIS A 278 -2.81 15.36 13.97
N GLY A 279 -4.03 14.85 13.76
CA GLY A 279 -4.90 15.23 12.65
C GLY A 279 -4.34 14.96 11.24
N LYS A 280 -4.88 15.65 10.23
CA LYS A 280 -4.65 15.43 8.78
C LYS A 280 -3.23 15.73 8.24
N LYS A 281 -2.25 16.08 9.08
CA LYS A 281 -0.92 16.44 8.58
C LYS A 281 -0.09 15.19 8.35
N GLU A 282 -0.01 14.82 7.07
CA GLU A 282 0.97 13.93 6.43
C GLU A 282 1.05 12.49 6.96
N VAL A 283 1.44 11.60 6.05
CA VAL A 283 1.53 10.17 6.35
C VAL A 283 2.70 9.99 7.32
N PHE A 284 2.41 9.81 8.61
CA PHE A 284 3.42 9.45 9.61
C PHE A 284 3.85 8.02 9.35
N VAL A 285 4.75 7.90 8.38
CA VAL A 285 5.59 6.74 8.26
C VAL A 285 6.90 7.14 8.91
N ASP A 286 6.99 6.90 10.22
CA ASP A 286 8.22 6.94 11.03
C ASP A 286 9.22 5.86 10.58
N ILE A 287 9.48 5.76 9.27
CA ILE A 287 10.66 5.06 8.77
C ILE A 287 11.91 5.93 8.97
N ILE A 288 11.80 7.19 9.40
CA ILE A 288 12.97 8.05 9.62
C ILE A 288 13.59 7.76 11.01
N SER A 289 14.31 6.64 11.04
CA SER A 289 15.45 6.31 11.90
C SER A 289 15.16 5.87 13.34
N SER A 290 15.69 4.68 13.65
CA SER A 290 15.94 4.21 15.01
C SER A 290 17.08 4.94 15.73
N GLU A 291 17.76 5.88 15.07
CA GLU A 291 18.96 6.57 15.56
C GLU A 291 18.74 8.05 15.90
N GLU A 292 17.69 8.71 15.38
CA GLU A 292 17.21 10.03 15.85
C GLU A 292 15.95 9.87 16.71
N ARG A 293 15.97 8.98 17.71
CA ARG A 293 14.99 8.99 18.80
C ARG A 293 15.21 10.19 19.74
N GLU A 294 15.30 11.39 19.20
CA GLU A 294 14.50 12.45 19.81
C GLU A 294 13.06 12.11 19.44
N MET A 295 12.42 11.31 20.30
CA MET A 295 11.01 10.96 20.17
C MET A 295 10.26 12.25 19.88
N SER A 296 9.75 12.36 18.64
CA SER A 296 9.06 13.57 18.19
C SER A 296 8.01 13.89 19.25
N GLU A 297 7.71 15.17 19.45
CA GLU A 297 6.71 15.56 20.45
C GLU A 297 5.40 14.76 20.28
N GLN A 298 5.04 14.47 19.03
CA GLN A 298 3.90 13.64 18.64
C GLN A 298 4.01 12.19 19.13
N GLU A 299 5.13 11.49 18.96
CA GLU A 299 5.31 10.13 19.49
C GLU A 299 5.17 10.10 21.02
N ARG A 300 5.68 11.13 21.72
CA ARG A 300 5.54 11.26 23.18
C ARG A 300 4.09 11.50 23.58
N GLU A 301 3.38 12.33 22.82
CA GLU A 301 1.97 12.62 23.03
C GLU A 301 1.10 11.38 22.81
N ALA A 302 1.35 10.60 21.74
CA ALA A 302 0.65 9.35 21.46
C ALA A 302 0.91 8.27 22.52
N ASP A 303 2.16 8.10 22.95
CA ASP A 303 2.52 7.20 24.05
C ASP A 303 1.82 7.60 25.36
N SER A 304 1.86 8.90 25.71
CA SER A 304 1.19 9.43 26.88
C SER A 304 -0.32 9.24 26.79
N PHE A 305 -0.92 9.48 25.63
CA PHE A 305 -2.33 9.25 25.36
C PHE A 305 -2.71 7.78 25.58
N ALA A 306 -1.94 6.84 25.04
CA ALA A 306 -2.20 5.42 25.18
C ALA A 306 -2.14 4.97 26.65
N LEU A 307 -1.08 5.36 27.37
CA LEU A 307 -0.91 5.04 28.78
C LEU A 307 -2.06 5.57 29.64
N ASN A 308 -2.41 6.85 29.46
CA ASN A 308 -3.40 7.54 30.28
C ASN A 308 -4.84 7.17 29.92
N THR A 309 -5.10 6.75 28.68
CA THR A 309 -6.41 6.23 28.28
C THR A 309 -6.65 4.84 28.87
N LEU A 310 -5.63 3.98 28.88
CA LEU A 310 -5.73 2.65 29.48
C LEU A 310 -5.83 2.72 31.00
N ILE A 311 -4.96 3.49 31.65
CA ILE A 311 -4.94 3.69 33.09
C ILE A 311 -4.66 5.17 33.37
N ASP A 312 -5.65 5.87 33.91
CA ASP A 312 -5.50 7.30 34.21
C ASP A 312 -4.34 7.54 35.18
N LYS A 313 -3.69 8.70 35.00
CA LYS A 313 -2.48 9.07 35.74
C LYS A 313 -2.67 9.02 37.26
N LYS A 314 -3.85 9.43 37.76
CA LYS A 314 -4.13 9.51 39.20
C LYS A 314 -4.25 8.11 39.81
N SER A 315 -5.01 7.23 39.17
CA SER A 315 -5.14 5.82 39.59
C SER A 315 -3.80 5.09 39.49
N TRP A 316 -3.03 5.32 38.42
CA TRP A 316 -1.69 4.74 38.28
C TRP A 316 -0.74 5.18 39.40
N SER A 317 -0.65 6.49 39.66
CA SER A 317 0.19 7.02 40.74
C SER A 317 -0.21 6.48 42.11
N LYS A 318 -1.52 6.38 42.40
CA LYS A 318 -2.01 5.78 43.65
C LYS A 318 -1.60 4.31 43.76
N TYR A 319 -1.72 3.56 42.66
CA TYR A 319 -1.39 2.14 42.61
C TYR A 319 0.09 1.85 42.86
N ILE A 320 1.00 2.53 42.14
CA ILE A 320 2.45 2.29 42.28
C ILE A 320 3.01 2.72 43.64
N ASN A 321 2.31 3.62 44.34
CA ASN A 321 2.65 4.04 45.71
C ASN A 321 2.07 3.10 46.79
N SER A 322 1.25 2.11 46.41
CA SER A 322 0.70 1.13 47.35
C SER A 322 1.70 0.02 47.68
N GLN A 323 1.62 -0.53 48.88
CA GLN A 323 2.48 -1.66 49.25
C GLN A 323 2.13 -2.91 48.45
N GLY A 324 3.16 -3.56 47.90
CA GLY A 324 2.98 -4.80 47.17
C GLY A 324 2.36 -4.65 45.79
N TYR A 325 2.37 -3.46 45.17
CA TYR A 325 1.86 -3.22 43.80
C TYR A 325 2.46 -4.12 42.71
N ARG A 326 3.56 -4.83 42.99
CA ARG A 326 4.14 -5.81 42.07
C ARG A 326 3.55 -7.22 42.26
N LYS A 327 2.90 -7.50 43.39
CA LYS A 327 2.31 -8.82 43.68
C LYS A 327 1.16 -9.11 42.71
N GLN A 328 1.03 -10.38 42.34
CA GLN A 328 0.02 -10.83 41.39
C GLN A 328 -1.41 -10.52 41.86
N GLU A 329 -1.66 -10.61 43.17
CA GLU A 329 -2.95 -10.31 43.78
C GLU A 329 -3.30 -8.83 43.65
N ALA A 330 -2.32 -7.94 43.88
CA ALA A 330 -2.49 -6.50 43.73
C ALA A 330 -2.75 -6.12 42.27
N ILE A 331 -2.00 -6.69 41.33
CA ILE A 331 -2.19 -6.48 39.89
C ILE A 331 -3.59 -6.92 39.47
N THR A 332 -4.03 -8.09 39.93
CA THR A 332 -5.34 -8.64 39.59
C THR A 332 -6.47 -7.81 40.20
N ALA A 333 -6.35 -7.39 41.47
CA ALA A 333 -7.32 -6.54 42.13
C ALA A 333 -7.47 -5.19 41.42
N PHE A 334 -6.36 -4.55 41.05
CA PHE A 334 -6.37 -3.27 40.34
C PHE A 334 -6.91 -3.40 38.91
N ALA A 335 -6.60 -4.50 38.21
CA ALA A 335 -7.19 -4.79 36.90
C ALA A 335 -8.71 -4.89 36.97
N ASN A 336 -9.21 -5.59 37.98
CA ASN A 336 -10.65 -5.78 38.22
C ASN A 336 -11.34 -4.47 38.61
N GLU A 337 -10.72 -3.66 39.48
CA GLU A 337 -11.22 -2.32 39.85
C GLU A 337 -11.42 -1.44 38.62
N LEU A 338 -10.46 -1.50 37.69
CA LEU A 338 -10.47 -0.70 36.47
C LEU A 338 -11.30 -1.30 35.32
N GLY A 339 -11.68 -2.58 35.41
CA GLY A 339 -12.36 -3.32 34.35
C GLY A 339 -11.50 -3.51 33.09
N ILE A 340 -10.19 -3.72 33.25
CA ILE A 340 -9.23 -3.92 32.15
C ILE A 340 -8.44 -5.21 32.32
N ALA A 341 -7.77 -5.68 31.27
CA ALA A 341 -6.94 -6.88 31.39
C ALA A 341 -5.72 -6.66 32.29
N LYS A 342 -5.46 -7.63 33.19
CA LYS A 342 -4.25 -7.67 34.03
C LYS A 342 -2.94 -7.60 33.23
N GLY A 343 -2.95 -8.09 31.99
CA GLY A 343 -1.83 -7.98 31.05
C GLY A 343 -1.41 -6.53 30.80
N ILE A 344 -2.37 -5.59 30.72
CA ILE A 344 -2.09 -4.15 30.52
C ILE A 344 -1.23 -3.61 31.67
N ILE A 345 -1.64 -3.88 32.91
CA ILE A 345 -0.90 -3.44 34.11
C ILE A 345 0.49 -4.09 34.14
N ALA A 346 0.56 -5.40 33.89
CA ALA A 346 1.84 -6.13 33.85
C ALA A 346 2.79 -5.57 32.77
N GLY A 347 2.28 -5.27 31.58
CA GLY A 347 3.04 -4.65 30.49
C GLY A 347 3.56 -3.26 30.85
N ARG A 348 2.71 -2.41 31.43
CA ARG A 348 3.11 -1.07 31.90
C ARG A 348 4.18 -1.14 33.00
N LEU A 349 4.01 -2.03 33.98
CA LEU A 349 5.02 -2.26 35.03
C LEU A 349 6.36 -2.71 34.45
N GLN A 350 6.35 -3.63 33.49
CA GLN A 350 7.57 -4.12 32.86
C GLN A 350 8.30 -3.02 32.10
N LYS A 351 7.58 -2.18 31.36
CA LYS A 351 8.16 -1.09 30.59
C LYS A 351 8.67 0.05 31.48
N GLU A 352 7.85 0.57 32.39
CA GLU A 352 8.21 1.75 33.22
C GLU A 352 9.31 1.44 34.24
N PHE A 353 9.34 0.21 34.80
CA PHE A 353 10.27 -0.15 35.87
C PHE A 353 11.33 -1.19 35.45
N ASN A 354 11.46 -1.46 34.15
CA ASN A 354 12.41 -2.43 33.59
C ASN A 354 12.31 -3.85 34.24
N LEU A 355 11.07 -4.32 34.49
CA LEU A 355 10.80 -5.58 35.20
C LEU A 355 10.69 -6.80 34.27
N TRP A 356 11.37 -6.78 33.11
CA TRP A 356 11.29 -7.86 32.12
C TRP A 356 11.76 -9.22 32.65
N HIS A 357 12.66 -9.22 33.64
CA HIS A 357 13.18 -10.40 34.32
C HIS A 357 12.11 -11.13 35.17
N MET A 358 11.01 -10.46 35.54
CA MET A 358 9.94 -11.06 36.36
C MET A 358 9.02 -11.95 35.51
N GLN A 359 9.35 -13.24 35.45
CA GLN A 359 8.64 -14.22 34.62
C GLN A 359 7.12 -14.31 34.88
N TYR A 360 6.67 -14.12 36.12
CA TYR A 360 5.24 -14.20 36.44
C TYR A 360 4.43 -13.09 35.77
N LEU A 361 5.01 -11.90 35.52
CA LEU A 361 4.33 -10.81 34.80
C LEU A 361 4.00 -11.19 33.37
N HIS A 362 4.85 -12.00 32.72
CA HIS A 362 4.55 -12.55 31.38
C HIS A 362 3.37 -13.51 31.41
N LYS A 363 3.20 -14.29 32.49
CA LYS A 363 2.05 -15.19 32.68
C LYS A 363 0.73 -14.46 32.91
N LEU A 364 0.76 -13.17 33.24
CA LEU A 364 -0.44 -12.34 33.35
C LEU A 364 -0.93 -11.85 31.99
N LYS A 365 -0.10 -11.92 30.96
CA LYS A 365 -0.45 -11.51 29.60
C LYS A 365 -1.12 -12.65 28.85
N ILE A 366 -2.14 -12.32 28.07
CA ILE A 366 -2.81 -13.28 27.20
C ILE A 366 -2.16 -13.22 25.85
N GLN A 367 -1.79 -14.38 25.30
CA GLN A 367 -1.37 -14.45 23.91
C GLN A 367 -2.59 -14.58 23.00
N TYR A 368 -2.74 -13.64 22.07
CA TYR A 368 -3.71 -13.78 21.00
C TYR A 368 -3.20 -14.81 20.01
N LYS A 369 -4.05 -15.80 19.71
CA LYS A 369 -3.76 -16.85 18.73
C LYS A 369 -4.32 -16.49 17.38
#